data_AF-A0A5R9EEA5-F1
#
_entry.id   AF-A0A5R9EEA5-F1
#
_cell.length_a   1.000
_cell.length_b   1.000
_cell.length_c   1.000
_cell.angle_alpha   90.00
_cell.angle_beta   90.00
_cell.angle_gamma   90.00
#
_symmetry.space_group_name_H-M   'P 1'
#
loop_
_entity.id
_entity.type
_entity.pdbx_description
1 polymer ?
#
loop_
_entity_poly.entity_id
_entity_poly.type
_entity_poly.pdbx_seq_one_letter_code
_entity_poly.pdbx_strand_id
1 'polypeptide(L)' 'MDPPIHLPLPGADPKPAAGCGVCAALERQRSEARRARNYSLATDYNVEIRNHPHARGGRA' A
#
# COMPACT_ATOMS: atom_id res chain seq x y z
N MET A 1 0.25 37.94 9.59
CA MET A 1 -0.31 36.97 8.62
C MET A 1 0.74 35.90 8.46
N ASP A 2 0.51 34.71 9.01
CA ASP A 2 1.45 33.61 8.86
C ASP A 2 1.47 33.11 7.41
N PRO A 3 2.62 32.67 6.90
CA PRO A 3 2.71 32.11 5.56
C PRO A 3 1.85 30.84 5.46
N PRO A 4 1.32 30.54 4.25
CA PRO A 4 0.59 29.30 4.02
C PRO A 4 1.40 28.06 4.42
N ILE A 5 0.77 27.13 5.13
CA ILE A 5 1.38 25.83 5.41
C ILE A 5 1.40 25.02 4.13
N HIS A 6 2.60 24.60 3.72
CA HIS A 6 2.80 23.72 2.58
C HIS A 6 2.80 22.26 3.04
N LEU A 7 1.81 21.49 2.58
CA LEU A 7 1.76 20.05 2.80
C LEU A 7 2.51 19.33 1.66
N PRO A 8 3.46 18.43 1.96
CA PRO A 8 4.12 17.64 0.93
C PRO A 8 3.12 16.68 0.27
N LEU A 9 3.39 16.31 -0.98
CA LEU A 9 2.61 15.30 -1.68
C LEU A 9 2.68 13.95 -0.92
N PRO A 10 1.60 13.15 -0.93
CA PRO A 10 1.63 11.81 -0.37
C PRO A 10 2.75 10.97 -1.00
N GLY A 11 3.44 10.19 -0.17
CA GLY A 11 4.45 9.26 -0.66
C GLY A 11 3.87 8.22 -1.62
N ALA A 12 4.73 7.64 -2.46
CA ALA A 12 4.33 6.63 -3.43
C ALA A 12 3.63 5.43 -2.79
N ASP A 13 2.85 4.73 -3.61
CA ASP A 13 2.23 3.46 -3.22
C ASP A 13 3.28 2.46 -2.70
N PRO A 14 2.95 1.66 -1.68
CA PRO A 14 3.82 0.60 -1.23
C PRO A 14 4.01 -0.45 -2.32
N LYS A 15 5.25 -0.91 -2.43
CA LYS A 15 5.64 -2.02 -3.30
C LYS A 15 5.45 -3.33 -2.53
N PRO A 16 4.91 -4.38 -3.16
CA PRO A 16 4.86 -5.70 -2.53
C PRO A 16 6.28 -6.22 -2.27
N ALA A 17 6.47 -6.96 -1.17
CA ALA A 17 7.75 -7.60 -0.94
C ALA A 17 7.97 -8.77 -1.91
N ALA A 18 9.20 -8.88 -2.42
CA ALA A 18 9.60 -9.95 -3.30
C ALA A 18 9.46 -11.32 -2.60
N GLY A 19 8.78 -12.25 -3.26
CA GLY A 19 8.57 -13.62 -2.74
C GLY A 19 7.45 -13.77 -1.71
N CYS A 20 6.73 -12.70 -1.34
CA CYS A 20 5.54 -12.84 -0.49
C CYS A 20 4.27 -12.97 -1.33
N GLY A 21 3.65 -14.15 -1.28
CA GLY A 21 2.38 -14.42 -1.96
C GLY A 21 1.23 -13.53 -1.47
N VAL A 22 1.24 -13.15 -0.19
CA VAL A 22 0.23 -12.25 0.39
C VAL A 22 0.34 -10.85 -0.22
N CYS A 23 1.55 -10.28 -0.29
CA CYS A 23 1.74 -8.96 -0.90
C CYS A 23 1.42 -8.94 -2.40
N ALA A 24 1.75 -10.01 -3.13
CA ALA A 24 1.38 -10.13 -4.54
C ALA A 24 -0.16 -10.22 -4.71
N ALA A 25 -0.84 -10.96 -3.83
CA ALA A 25 -2.31 -11.03 -3.83
C ALA A 25 -2.95 -9.68 -3.49
N LEU A 26 -2.40 -8.94 -2.51
CA LEU A 26 -2.87 -7.60 -2.15
C LEU A 26 -2.64 -6.59 -3.27
N GLU A 27 -1.53 -6.68 -4.01
CA GLU A 27 -1.29 -5.82 -5.19
C GLU A 27 -2.32 -6.07 -6.29
N ARG A 28 -2.68 -7.33 -6.55
CA ARG A 28 -3.73 -7.67 -7.52
C ARG A 28 -5.09 -7.11 -7.07
N GLN A 29 -5.47 -7.33 -5.81
CA GLN A 29 -6.72 -6.81 -5.26
C GLN A 29 -6.78 -5.28 -5.28
N ARG A 30 -5.67 -4.60 -4.97
CA ARG A 30 -5.54 -3.14 -5.12
C ARG A 30 -5.79 -2.70 -6.56
N SER A 31 -5.25 -3.42 -7.53
CA SER A 31 -5.43 -3.09 -8.95
C SER A 31 -6.88 -3.27 -9.40
N GLU A 32 -7.55 -4.31 -8.91
CA GLU A 32 -8.99 -4.55 -9.14
C GLU A 32 -9.84 -3.45 -8.49
N ALA A 33 -9.55 -3.07 -7.24
CA ALA A 33 -10.24 -1.97 -6.55
C ALA A 33 -10.09 -0.64 -7.29
N ARG A 34 -8.89 -0.33 -7.82
CA ARG A 34 -8.66 0.84 -8.67
C ARG A 34 -9.49 0.80 -9.96
N ARG A 35 -9.55 -0.36 -10.63
CA ARG A 35 -10.38 -0.57 -11.82
C ARG A 35 -11.87 -0.36 -11.52
N ALA A 36 -12.31 -0.79 -10.35
CA ALA A 36 -13.66 -0.58 -9.85
C ALA A 36 -13.92 0.85 -9.32
N ARG A 37 -12.93 1.76 -9.37
CA ARG A 37 -12.97 3.11 -8.77
C ARG A 37 -13.25 3.11 -7.26
N ASN A 38 -13.03 1.98 -6.60
CA ASN A 38 -13.12 1.86 -5.15
C ASN A 38 -11.77 2.22 -4.52
N TYR A 39 -11.52 3.54 -4.44
CA TYR A 39 -10.25 4.06 -3.92
C TYR A 39 -10.09 3.90 -2.41
N SER A 40 -11.20 3.74 -1.67
CA SER A 40 -11.15 3.39 -0.25
C SER A 40 -10.48 2.03 -0.08
N LEU A 41 -11.00 1.01 -0.76
CA LEU A 41 -10.47 -0.34 -0.67
C LEU A 41 -9.05 -0.45 -1.23
N ALA A 42 -8.72 0.30 -2.29
CA ALA A 42 -7.35 0.38 -2.80
C ALA A 42 -6.37 0.96 -1.77
N THR A 43 -6.82 1.88 -0.91
CA THR A 43 -6.02 2.45 0.17
C THR A 43 -5.87 1.47 1.33
N ASP A 44 -6.91 0.72 1.66
CA ASP A 44 -6.85 -0.33 2.68
C ASP A 44 -5.79 -1.39 2.31
N TYR A 45 -5.79 -1.84 1.05
CA TYR A 45 -4.74 -2.75 0.56
C TYR A 45 -3.32 -2.15 0.61
N ASN A 46 -3.18 -0.83 0.42
CA ASN A 46 -1.89 -0.18 0.60
C ASN A 46 -1.44 -0.22 2.07
N VAL A 47 -2.36 0.00 3.02
CA VAL A 47 -2.05 -0.10 4.46
C VAL A 47 -1.65 -1.53 4.82
N GLU A 48 -2.36 -2.54 4.31
CA GLU A 48 -2.03 -3.95 4.51
C GLU A 48 -0.65 -4.31 3.96
N ILE A 49 -0.29 -3.87 2.75
CA ILE A 49 1.05 -4.13 2.19
C ILE A 49 2.14 -3.46 3.05
N ARG A 50 1.91 -2.24 3.58
CA ARG A 50 2.89 -1.55 4.44
C ARG A 50 3.07 -2.22 5.78
N ASN A 51 1.98 -2.71 6.37
CA ASN A 51 1.98 -3.28 7.71
C ASN A 51 2.25 -4.79 7.71
N HIS A 52 2.26 -5.44 6.55
CA HIS A 52 2.51 -6.86 6.45
C HIS A 52 3.91 -7.19 7.03
N PRO A 53 4.00 -8.01 8.08
CA PRO A 53 5.26 -8.31 8.72
C PRO A 53 6.09 -9.22 7.82
N HIS A 54 7.03 -8.62 7.10
CA HIS A 54 8.12 -9.36 6.49
C HIS A 54 9.18 -9.57 7.57
N ALA A 55 9.03 -10.65 8.34
CA ALA A 55 10.10 -11.11 9.21
C ALA A 55 11.39 -11.13 8.38
N ARG A 56 12.42 -10.43 8.86
CA ARG A 56 13.74 -10.36 8.24
C ARG A 56 14.35 -11.77 8.27
N GLY A 57 13.98 -12.59 7.29
CA GLY A 57 14.36 -13.99 7.17
C GLY A 57 13.57 -14.93 8.10
N GLY A 58 12.79 -15.84 7.51
CA GLY A 58 12.25 -16.99 8.23
C GLY A 58 10.78 -17.24 7.93
N ARG A 59 10.52 -18.40 7.32
CA ARG A 59 9.20 -18.95 7.02
C ARG A 59 8.32 -19.01 8.28
N ALA A 60 7.01 -18.82 8.10
CA ALA A 60 5.98 -19.52 8.83
C ALA A 60 4.84 -19.79 7.85
#